data_AF-A0AAV2P0N7-F1
#
_entry.id   AF-A0AAV2P0N7-F1
#
_cell.length_a   1.000
_cell.length_b   1.000
_cell.length_c   1.000
_cell.angle_alpha   90.00
_cell.angle_beta   90.00
_cell.angle_gamma   90.00
#
_symmetry.space_group_name_H-M   'P 1'
#
loop_
_entity.id
_entity.type
_entity.pdbx_description
1 polymer ?
#
loop_
_entity_poly.entity_id
_entity_poly.type
_entity_poly.pdbx_seq_one_letter_code
_entity_poly.pdbx_strand_id
1 'polypeptide(L)'
;MKPNENIFDYIERVKELRAAIIDGETNTSGYIDEITKDNIEQTVIMSFVNGLPSDLLIRVKLERSYTFEDAFIAAIQLSKTLEAENARKRSTPSYKSNTPPRSDFPNNPGPSRPFSNYTSYPQQSTQPQPSRNTAPFIKPLIPGRPGPNYPTEKICRYCKAPGHLINECRKLAYRQSVVNNPSTSQPFNNNNNNNVNIPGNSHGVPVTNGVRRNDIQTGRLPLPQNAITIALPQRPTPDPSNASAE
;
A
#
# COMPACT_ATOMS: atom_id res chain seq x y z
N MET A 1 -8.73 0.11 20.31
CA MET A 1 -8.91 1.21 19.34
C MET A 1 -10.40 1.45 19.13
N LYS A 2 -10.87 2.69 19.15
CA LYS A 2 -12.28 3.03 18.89
C LYS A 2 -12.59 2.80 17.40
N PRO A 3 -13.83 2.45 17.03
CA PRO A 3 -14.21 2.38 15.62
C PRO A 3 -13.99 3.75 14.98
N ASN A 4 -13.29 3.79 13.84
CA ASN A 4 -12.89 5.00 13.11
C ASN A 4 -11.78 5.86 13.76
N GLU A 5 -11.12 5.40 14.82
CA GLU A 5 -9.90 6.05 15.35
C GLU A 5 -8.74 5.87 14.35
N ASN A 6 -7.92 6.90 14.14
CA ASN A 6 -6.70 6.74 13.34
C ASN A 6 -5.66 5.97 14.16
N ILE A 7 -4.83 5.16 13.49
CA ILE A 7 -3.73 4.45 14.13
C ILE A 7 -2.75 5.42 14.83
N PHE A 8 -2.53 6.61 14.27
CA PHE A 8 -1.66 7.62 14.88
C PHE A 8 -2.24 8.16 16.19
N ASP A 9 -3.52 8.53 16.19
CA ASP A 9 -4.23 9.01 17.39
C ASP A 9 -4.24 7.92 18.49
N TYR A 10 -4.43 6.66 18.10
CA TYR A 10 -4.37 5.54 19.02
C TYR A 10 -2.97 5.38 19.64
N ILE A 11 -1.91 5.48 18.84
CA ILE A 11 -0.53 5.39 19.31
C ILE A 11 -0.20 6.55 20.25
N GLU A 12 -0.59 7.77 19.92
CA GLU A 12 -0.37 8.96 20.75
C GLU A 12 -1.03 8.79 22.12
N ARG A 13 -2.30 8.39 22.15
CA ARG A 13 -3.02 8.11 23.39
C ARG A 13 -2.36 7.02 24.24
N VAL A 14 -1.81 5.97 23.62
CA VAL A 14 -1.10 4.91 24.35
C VAL A 14 0.24 5.41 24.90
N LYS A 15 0.94 6.29 24.18
CA LYS A 15 2.17 6.95 24.69
C LYS A 15 1.88 7.84 25.89
N GLU A 16 0.82 8.65 25.82
CA GLU A 16 0.37 9.48 26.93
C GLU A 16 0.01 8.63 28.15
N LEU A 17 -0.74 7.54 27.95
CA LEU A 17 -1.11 6.63 29.03
C LEU A 17 0.11 5.96 29.65
N ARG A 18 1.08 5.51 28.85
CA ARG A 18 2.35 4.96 29.33
C ARG A 18 3.10 5.98 30.19
N ALA A 19 3.22 7.22 29.70
CA ALA A 19 3.90 8.30 30.44
C ALA A 19 3.18 8.56 31.78
N ALA A 20 1.85 8.70 31.76
CA ALA A 20 1.06 8.92 32.96
C ALA A 20 1.19 7.79 34.00
N ILE A 21 1.29 6.53 33.56
CA ILE A 21 1.51 5.39 34.47
C ILE A 21 2.90 5.48 35.09
N ILE A 22 3.95 5.70 34.29
CA ILE A 22 5.33 5.82 34.79
C ILE A 22 5.45 7.00 35.75
N ASP A 23 4.84 8.14 35.43
CA ASP A 23 4.84 9.34 36.28
C ASP A 23 4.09 9.09 37.59
N GLY A 24 2.96 8.37 37.54
CA GLY A 24 2.19 7.99 38.73
C GLY A 24 2.96 7.09 39.68
N GLU A 25 3.65 6.07 39.15
CA GLU A 25 4.50 5.17 39.93
C GLU A 25 5.70 5.91 40.52
N THR A 26 6.34 6.78 39.72
CA THR A 26 7.48 7.60 40.17
C THR A 26 7.07 8.58 41.27
N ASN A 27 5.90 9.20 41.17
CA ASN A 27 5.39 10.11 42.21
C ASN A 27 5.05 9.40 43.53
N THR A 28 4.68 8.12 43.47
CA THR A 28 4.30 7.34 44.65
C THR A 28 5.53 6.85 45.41
N SER A 29 6.54 6.35 44.70
CA SER A 29 7.74 5.72 45.29
C SER A 29 8.96 6.65 45.35
N GLY A 30 8.92 7.79 44.65
CA GLY A 30 10.05 8.72 44.47
C GLY A 30 11.09 8.26 43.45
N TYR A 31 11.12 6.96 43.11
CA TYR A 31 11.90 6.38 42.02
C TYR A 31 11.15 5.18 41.44
N ILE A 32 11.43 4.83 40.19
CA ILE A 32 10.90 3.63 39.54
C ILE A 32 12.03 2.61 39.36
N ASP A 33 11.81 1.40 39.86
CA ASP A 33 12.73 0.30 39.65
C ASP A 33 12.68 -0.19 38.19
N GLU A 34 13.82 -0.62 37.66
CA GLU A 34 13.95 -1.01 36.25
C GLU A 34 13.06 -2.23 35.93
N ILE A 35 12.98 -3.20 36.85
CA ILE A 35 12.10 -4.36 36.72
C ILE A 35 10.63 -3.95 36.66
N THR A 36 10.24 -2.96 37.48
CA THR A 36 8.87 -2.45 37.51
C THR A 36 8.55 -1.71 36.21
N LYS A 37 9.49 -0.90 35.71
CA LYS A 37 9.36 -0.19 34.44
C LYS A 37 9.21 -1.17 33.27
N ASP A 38 10.03 -2.22 33.21
CA ASP A 38 9.96 -3.25 32.17
C ASP A 38 8.62 -3.99 32.19
N ASN A 39 8.10 -4.30 33.38
CA ASN A 39 6.78 -4.93 33.53
C ASN A 39 5.65 -4.00 33.03
N ILE A 40 5.74 -2.71 33.31
CA ILE A 40 4.80 -1.71 32.79
C ILE A 40 4.90 -1.64 31.26
N GLU A 41 6.10 -1.54 30.71
CA GLU A 41 6.31 -1.50 29.26
C GLU A 41 5.75 -2.75 28.58
N GLN A 42 6.05 -3.93 29.10
CA GLN A 42 5.54 -5.19 28.57
C GLN A 42 4.01 -5.24 28.61
N THR A 43 3.40 -4.80 29.71
CA THR A 43 1.95 -4.75 29.86
C THR A 43 1.32 -3.76 28.88
N VAL A 44 1.96 -2.60 28.68
CA VAL A 44 1.53 -1.58 27.71
C VAL A 44 1.64 -2.12 26.29
N ILE A 45 2.73 -2.81 25.92
CA ILE A 45 2.91 -3.44 24.61
C ILE A 45 1.79 -4.47 24.36
N MET A 46 1.54 -5.37 25.31
CA MET A 46 0.50 -6.37 25.18
C MET A 46 -0.89 -5.74 25.02
N SER A 47 -1.17 -4.69 25.79
CA SER A 47 -2.43 -3.94 25.72
C SER A 47 -2.58 -3.18 24.40
N PHE A 48 -1.50 -2.55 23.93
CA PHE A 48 -1.45 -1.88 22.63
C PHE A 48 -1.80 -2.85 21.51
N VAL A 49 -1.07 -3.97 21.42
CA VAL A 49 -1.25 -4.99 20.39
C VAL A 49 -2.67 -5.57 20.44
N ASN A 50 -3.14 -5.98 21.62
CA ASN A 50 -4.49 -6.55 21.77
C ASN A 50 -5.61 -5.54 21.45
N GLY A 51 -5.34 -4.23 21.56
CA GLY A 51 -6.29 -3.18 21.20
C GLY A 51 -6.31 -2.80 19.72
N LEU A 52 -5.46 -3.40 18.87
CA LEU A 52 -5.46 -3.18 17.43
C LEU A 52 -6.66 -3.87 16.73
N PRO A 53 -7.08 -3.38 15.55
CA PRO A 53 -8.03 -4.08 14.69
C PRO A 53 -7.53 -5.49 14.33
N SER A 54 -8.43 -6.46 14.17
CA SER A 54 -8.10 -7.88 13.94
C SER A 54 -7.05 -8.11 12.85
N ASP A 55 -7.16 -7.39 11.74
CA ASP A 55 -6.26 -7.57 10.60
C ASP A 55 -4.84 -7.08 10.88
N LEU A 56 -4.69 -6.02 11.71
CA LEU A 56 -3.40 -5.52 12.16
C LEU A 56 -2.85 -6.36 13.31
N LEU A 57 -3.69 -6.73 14.27
CA LEU A 57 -3.36 -7.57 15.42
C LEU A 57 -2.62 -8.84 14.99
N ILE A 58 -3.18 -9.58 14.03
CA ILE A 58 -2.60 -10.84 13.57
C ILE A 58 -1.22 -10.61 12.95
N ARG A 59 -1.08 -9.58 12.10
CA ARG A 59 0.18 -9.30 11.40
C ARG A 59 1.26 -8.80 12.36
N VAL A 60 0.93 -7.90 13.29
CA VAL A 60 1.88 -7.41 14.31
C VAL A 60 2.33 -8.55 15.24
N LYS A 61 1.43 -9.44 15.66
CA LYS A 61 1.80 -10.61 16.48
C LYS A 61 2.76 -11.56 15.76
N LEU A 62 2.66 -11.69 14.44
CA LEU A 62 3.57 -12.51 13.64
C LEU A 62 4.96 -11.89 13.50
N GLU A 63 5.06 -10.56 13.51
CA GLU A 63 6.31 -9.82 13.35
C GLU A 63 7.22 -9.85 14.60
N ARG A 64 6.67 -10.30 15.75
CA ARG A 64 7.39 -10.49 17.02
C ARG A 64 8.18 -9.25 17.48
N SER A 65 7.51 -8.11 17.56
CA SER A 65 8.09 -6.90 18.15
C SER A 65 8.43 -7.13 19.63
N TYR A 66 9.68 -6.87 20.02
CA TYR A 66 10.16 -7.04 21.40
C TYR A 66 10.16 -5.73 22.19
N THR A 67 10.18 -4.59 21.50
CA THR A 67 10.16 -3.26 22.12
C THR A 67 8.87 -2.51 21.80
N PHE A 68 8.58 -1.51 22.60
CA PHE A 68 7.41 -0.65 22.44
C PHE A 68 7.46 0.15 21.14
N GLU A 69 8.62 0.71 20.81
CA GLU A 69 8.87 1.44 19.57
C GLU A 69 8.74 0.54 18.33
N ASP A 70 9.28 -0.68 18.39
CA ASP A 70 9.17 -1.62 17.28
C ASP A 70 7.71 -2.00 17.00
N ALA A 71 6.90 -2.19 18.04
CA ALA A 71 5.48 -2.48 17.90
C ALA A 71 4.74 -1.34 17.18
N PHE A 72 5.09 -0.09 17.46
CA PHE A 72 4.52 1.07 16.75
C PHE A 72 4.95 1.14 15.29
N ILE A 73 6.25 0.94 15.02
CA ILE A 73 6.78 0.97 13.66
C ILE A 73 6.09 -0.11 12.82
N ALA A 74 6.00 -1.34 13.34
CA ALA A 74 5.33 -2.45 12.69
C ALA A 74 3.84 -2.13 12.42
N ALA A 75 3.11 -1.64 13.44
CA ALA A 75 1.71 -1.28 13.28
C ALA A 75 1.48 -0.19 12.22
N ILE A 76 2.33 0.84 12.16
CA ILE A 76 2.25 1.92 11.16
C ILE A 76 2.51 1.37 9.75
N GLN A 77 3.57 0.57 9.59
CA GLN A 77 3.92 -0.02 8.29
C GLN A 77 2.82 -0.95 7.78
N LEU A 78 2.29 -1.80 8.65
CA LEU A 78 1.19 -2.71 8.33
C LEU A 78 -0.11 -1.95 8.01
N SER A 79 -0.41 -0.88 8.74
CA SER A 79 -1.57 -0.02 8.46
C SER A 79 -1.51 0.57 7.06
N LYS A 80 -0.37 1.14 6.67
CA LYS A 80 -0.17 1.68 5.31
C LYS A 80 -0.29 0.59 4.24
N THR A 81 0.28 -0.57 4.52
CA THR A 81 0.24 -1.72 3.61
C THR A 81 -1.19 -2.22 3.39
N LEU A 82 -1.97 -2.30 4.47
CA LEU A 82 -3.37 -2.74 4.45
C LEU A 82 -4.26 -1.72 3.75
N GLU A 83 -4.03 -0.43 3.96
CA GLU A 83 -4.71 0.64 3.23
C GLU A 83 -4.47 0.54 1.71
N ALA A 84 -3.21 0.34 1.30
CA ALA A 84 -2.86 0.14 -0.10
C ALA A 84 -3.44 -1.16 -0.70
N GLU A 85 -3.53 -2.23 0.09
CA GLU A 85 -4.19 -3.48 -0.29
C GLU A 85 -5.70 -3.27 -0.49
N ASN A 86 -6.36 -2.56 0.43
CA ASN A 86 -7.77 -2.23 0.34
C ASN A 86 -8.09 -1.30 -0.83
N ALA A 87 -7.23 -0.31 -1.11
CA ALA A 87 -7.34 0.55 -2.29
C ALA A 87 -7.28 -0.28 -3.57
N ARG A 88 -6.37 -1.27 -3.65
CA ARG A 88 -6.28 -2.18 -4.80
C ARG A 88 -7.55 -3.02 -4.97
N LYS A 89 -8.06 -3.63 -3.89
CA LYS A 89 -9.31 -4.41 -3.91
C LYS A 89 -10.52 -3.59 -4.36
N ARG A 90 -10.60 -2.32 -3.96
CA ARG A 90 -11.65 -1.40 -4.42
C ARG A 90 -11.45 -0.98 -5.89
N SER A 91 -10.21 -0.81 -6.32
CA SER A 91 -9.85 -0.33 -7.66
C SER A 91 -9.95 -1.40 -8.74
N THR A 92 -9.79 -2.68 -8.39
CA THR A 92 -10.29 -3.75 -9.24
C THR A 92 -11.80 -3.60 -9.20
N PRO A 93 -12.45 -3.14 -10.30
CA PRO A 93 -13.87 -3.37 -10.41
C PRO A 93 -13.99 -4.87 -10.17
N SER A 94 -14.86 -5.28 -9.26
CA SER A 94 -15.40 -6.62 -9.34
C SER A 94 -16.04 -6.68 -10.72
N TYR A 95 -15.22 -6.98 -11.72
CA TYR A 95 -15.65 -7.52 -12.98
C TYR A 95 -16.28 -8.82 -12.50
N LYS A 96 -17.57 -8.73 -12.14
CA LYS A 96 -18.52 -9.80 -12.38
C LYS A 96 -18.03 -10.37 -13.68
N SER A 97 -17.48 -11.57 -13.57
CA SER A 97 -16.95 -12.34 -14.67
C SER A 97 -18.16 -12.66 -15.54
N ASN A 98 -18.63 -11.67 -16.29
CA ASN A 98 -19.33 -11.85 -17.53
C ASN A 98 -18.28 -12.23 -18.58
N THR A 99 -17.32 -13.08 -18.23
CA THR A 99 -16.87 -14.07 -19.18
C THR A 99 -18.14 -14.85 -19.51
N PRO A 100 -18.72 -14.70 -20.72
CA PRO A 100 -19.66 -15.71 -21.15
C PRO A 100 -18.97 -17.06 -20.94
N PRO A 101 -19.67 -18.09 -20.44
CA PRO A 101 -19.10 -19.43 -20.38
C PRO A 101 -18.54 -19.70 -21.76
N ARG A 102 -17.21 -19.87 -21.82
CA ARG A 102 -16.50 -20.11 -23.07
C ARG A 102 -17.07 -21.42 -23.62
N SER A 103 -17.93 -21.30 -24.63
CA SER A 103 -18.66 -22.41 -25.27
C SER A 103 -17.74 -23.40 -25.98
N ASP A 104 -16.44 -23.10 -26.02
CA ASP A 104 -15.46 -23.79 -26.87
C ASP A 104 -14.63 -24.82 -26.09
N PHE A 105 -14.98 -25.13 -24.85
CA PHE A 105 -14.53 -26.39 -24.26
C PHE A 105 -15.43 -27.51 -24.81
N PRO A 106 -14.90 -28.40 -25.67
CA PRO A 106 -15.66 -29.56 -26.11
C PRO A 106 -16.05 -30.35 -24.87
N ASN A 107 -17.36 -30.53 -24.69
CA ASN A 107 -17.94 -31.53 -23.81
C ASN A 107 -17.20 -32.84 -24.04
N ASN A 108 -16.36 -33.24 -23.08
CA ASN A 108 -15.87 -34.60 -23.04
C ASN A 108 -16.96 -35.41 -22.32
N PRO A 109 -17.71 -36.29 -23.01
CA PRO A 109 -18.70 -37.13 -22.36
C PRO A 109 -17.95 -38.24 -21.60
N GLY A 110 -17.60 -37.95 -20.35
CA GLY A 110 -17.13 -38.97 -19.41
C GLY A 110 -18.29 -39.92 -19.06
N PRO A 111 -18.05 -41.25 -19.08
CA PRO A 111 -19.11 -42.24 -18.94
C PRO A 111 -19.71 -42.26 -17.54
N SER A 112 -21.03 -42.41 -17.53
CA SER A 112 -21.93 -42.75 -16.44
C SER A 112 -21.28 -43.57 -15.33
N ARG A 113 -21.18 -42.98 -14.13
CA ARG A 113 -21.14 -43.74 -12.89
C ARG A 113 -22.54 -43.75 -12.28
N PRO A 114 -23.14 -44.92 -12.05
CA PRO A 114 -24.46 -45.00 -11.47
C PRO A 114 -24.39 -45.26 -9.96
N PHE A 115 -25.38 -44.71 -9.25
CA PHE A 115 -25.86 -45.06 -7.90
C PHE A 115 -24.99 -44.74 -6.67
N SER A 116 -25.48 -43.84 -5.80
CA SER A 116 -26.16 -44.16 -4.52
C SER A 116 -26.33 -42.85 -3.71
N ASN A 117 -27.51 -42.24 -3.62
CA ASN A 117 -28.64 -42.50 -2.70
C ASN A 117 -28.46 -41.95 -1.25
N TYR A 118 -29.47 -41.14 -0.87
CA TYR A 118 -29.83 -40.58 0.46
C TYR A 118 -28.93 -39.42 0.97
N THR A 119 -29.42 -38.22 1.29
CA THR A 119 -30.61 -37.92 2.10
C THR A 119 -31.18 -36.56 1.74
N SER A 120 -32.50 -36.55 1.54
CA SER A 120 -33.36 -35.40 1.29
C SER A 120 -33.65 -34.62 2.57
N TYR A 121 -33.34 -33.32 2.54
CA TYR A 121 -34.07 -32.30 3.30
C TYR A 121 -34.54 -31.24 2.31
N PRO A 122 -35.86 -31.01 2.15
CA PRO A 122 -36.34 -29.78 1.53
C PRO A 122 -36.31 -28.69 2.61
N GLN A 123 -35.99 -27.45 2.26
CA GLN A 123 -36.77 -26.26 2.63
C GLN A 123 -36.08 -24.97 2.14
N GLN A 124 -36.73 -24.39 1.12
CA GLN A 124 -37.02 -22.96 0.97
C GLN A 124 -35.84 -21.99 0.87
N SER A 125 -35.32 -21.92 -0.35
CA SER A 125 -34.73 -20.71 -0.91
C SER A 125 -35.85 -19.68 -1.16
N THR A 126 -36.05 -18.74 -0.23
CA THR A 126 -36.70 -17.47 -0.54
C THR A 126 -35.72 -16.60 -1.30
N GLN A 127 -35.96 -16.49 -2.60
CA GLN A 127 -35.26 -15.63 -3.54
C GLN A 127 -35.47 -14.15 -3.14
N PRO A 128 -34.43 -13.35 -2.83
CA PRO A 128 -34.60 -11.92 -2.71
C PRO A 128 -34.71 -11.32 -4.12
N GLN A 129 -35.90 -10.79 -4.41
CA GLN A 129 -36.18 -9.95 -5.57
C GLN A 129 -35.21 -8.76 -5.64
N PRO A 130 -34.68 -8.39 -6.81
CA PRO A 130 -33.93 -7.16 -6.97
C PRO A 130 -34.89 -5.97 -6.88
N SER A 131 -34.95 -5.36 -5.69
CA SER A 131 -35.56 -4.04 -5.48
C SER A 131 -34.90 -3.03 -6.43
N ARG A 132 -35.65 -2.59 -7.44
CA ARG A 132 -35.36 -1.38 -8.20
C ARG A 132 -35.52 -0.19 -7.24
N ASN A 133 -34.42 0.25 -6.65
CA ASN A 133 -34.34 1.55 -5.99
C ASN A 133 -34.44 2.64 -7.06
N THR A 134 -35.68 3.00 -7.40
CA THR A 134 -36.02 4.20 -8.15
C THR A 134 -35.72 5.40 -7.23
N ALA A 135 -34.52 5.95 -7.33
CA ALA A 135 -34.19 7.20 -6.67
C ALA A 135 -35.13 8.31 -7.19
N PRO A 136 -35.77 9.11 -6.31
CA PRO A 136 -36.64 10.18 -6.75
C PRO A 136 -35.82 11.25 -7.47
N PHE A 137 -36.26 11.58 -8.69
CA PHE A 137 -35.68 12.60 -9.55
C PHE A 137 -35.91 13.98 -8.95
N ILE A 138 -34.93 14.51 -8.19
CA ILE A 138 -34.96 15.87 -7.67
C ILE A 138 -34.71 16.83 -8.83
N LYS A 139 -35.77 17.52 -9.28
CA LYS A 139 -35.67 18.63 -10.24
C LYS A 139 -34.90 19.79 -9.59
N PRO A 140 -33.81 20.30 -10.20
CA PRO A 140 -33.15 21.51 -9.73
C PRO A 140 -34.04 22.74 -10.00
N LEU A 141 -34.36 23.49 -8.93
CA LEU A 141 -35.22 24.67 -8.89
C LEU A 141 -34.55 25.98 -9.32
N ILE A 142 -33.44 25.94 -10.08
CA ILE A 142 -32.69 27.16 -10.45
C ILE A 142 -32.41 27.19 -11.96
N PRO A 143 -33.12 28.04 -12.73
CA PRO A 143 -32.80 28.31 -14.13
C PRO A 143 -31.38 28.90 -14.26
N GLY A 144 -30.51 28.25 -15.04
CA GLY A 144 -29.23 28.83 -15.47
C GLY A 144 -27.94 28.25 -14.87
N ARG A 145 -28.00 27.27 -13.95
CA ARG A 145 -26.81 26.52 -13.53
C ARG A 145 -26.76 25.14 -14.22
N PRO A 146 -25.70 24.80 -14.98
CA PRO A 146 -25.51 23.44 -15.46
C PRO A 146 -25.37 22.51 -14.24
N GLY A 147 -26.33 21.59 -14.09
CA GLY A 147 -26.35 20.66 -12.96
C GLY A 147 -25.13 19.72 -12.96
N PRO A 148 -24.78 19.13 -11.81
CA PRO A 148 -23.62 18.24 -11.64
C PRO A 148 -23.70 16.90 -12.42
N ASN A 149 -24.71 16.71 -13.27
CA ASN A 149 -24.94 15.51 -14.09
C ASN A 149 -24.95 15.84 -15.58
N TYR A 150 -24.08 16.73 -16.04
CA TYR A 150 -23.84 16.90 -17.47
C TYR A 150 -22.71 15.94 -17.91
N PRO A 151 -23.00 14.86 -18.65
CA PRO A 151 -21.99 13.96 -19.20
C PRO A 151 -21.34 14.65 -20.41
N THR A 152 -20.61 15.75 -20.20
CA THR A 152 -19.97 16.50 -21.30
C THR A 152 -18.54 16.05 -21.57
N GLU A 153 -17.99 15.19 -20.72
CA GLU A 153 -16.70 14.56 -21.01
C GLU A 153 -16.95 13.30 -21.84
N LYS A 154 -16.86 13.46 -23.16
CA LYS A 154 -16.76 12.30 -24.06
C LYS A 154 -15.54 11.50 -23.62
N ILE A 155 -15.77 10.27 -23.15
CA ILE A 155 -14.70 9.35 -22.73
C ILE A 155 -14.27 8.52 -23.94
N CYS A 156 -12.98 8.51 -24.23
CA CYS A 156 -12.45 7.73 -25.33
C CYS A 156 -12.61 6.23 -25.08
N ARG A 157 -13.25 5.51 -26.00
CA ARG A 157 -13.48 4.07 -25.85
C ARG A 157 -12.18 3.25 -25.87
N TYR A 158 -11.12 3.76 -26.51
CA TYR A 158 -9.83 3.08 -26.65
C TYR A 158 -8.92 3.26 -25.42
N CYS A 159 -8.62 4.50 -25.02
CA CYS A 159 -7.69 4.76 -23.91
C CYS A 159 -8.36 5.04 -22.56
N LYS A 160 -9.69 5.17 -22.53
CA LYS A 160 -10.51 5.48 -21.34
C LYS A 160 -10.24 6.83 -20.67
N ALA A 161 -9.45 7.71 -21.30
CA ALA A 161 -9.28 9.07 -20.82
C ALA A 161 -10.48 9.95 -21.21
N PRO A 162 -10.90 10.88 -20.33
CA PRO A 162 -11.93 11.87 -20.65
C PRO A 162 -11.41 12.90 -21.67
N GLY A 163 -12.33 13.67 -22.26
CA GLY A 163 -12.02 14.84 -23.09
C GLY A 163 -11.84 14.60 -24.58
N HIS A 164 -12.02 13.37 -25.10
CA HIS A 164 -11.96 13.10 -26.54
C HIS A 164 -12.71 11.82 -26.93
N LEU A 165 -13.12 11.72 -28.20
CA LEU A 165 -13.71 10.51 -28.78
C LEU A 165 -12.65 9.53 -29.30
N ILE A 166 -13.05 8.29 -29.60
CA ILE A 166 -12.14 7.28 -30.17
C ILE A 166 -11.48 7.76 -31.48
N ASN A 167 -12.19 8.55 -32.28
CA ASN A 167 -11.71 9.12 -33.55
C ASN A 167 -10.61 10.18 -33.35
N GLU A 168 -10.55 10.77 -32.15
CA GLU A 168 -9.59 11.81 -31.76
C GLU A 168 -8.46 11.23 -30.89
N CYS A 169 -8.42 9.90 -30.72
CA CYS A 169 -7.50 9.26 -29.79
C CYS A 169 -6.08 9.22 -30.32
N ARG A 170 -5.22 10.09 -29.75
CA ARG A 170 -3.78 10.13 -30.05
C ARG A 170 -3.08 8.76 -29.94
N LYS A 171 -3.48 7.95 -28.95
CA LYS A 171 -2.91 6.61 -28.72
C LYS A 171 -3.33 5.61 -29.79
N LEU A 172 -4.55 5.73 -30.32
CA LEU A 172 -5.04 4.91 -31.43
C LEU A 172 -4.34 5.31 -32.74
N ALA A 173 -4.23 6.62 -33.00
CA ALA A 173 -3.54 7.17 -34.17
C ALA A 173 -2.08 6.71 -34.26
N TYR A 174 -1.34 6.74 -33.14
CA TYR A 174 0.04 6.23 -33.08
C TYR A 174 0.13 4.72 -33.38
N ARG A 175 -0.78 3.91 -32.84
CA ARG A 175 -0.80 2.47 -33.13
C ARG A 175 -1.10 2.21 -34.60
N GLN A 176 -2.05 2.95 -35.19
CA GLN A 176 -2.36 2.85 -36.61
C GLN A 176 -1.18 3.28 -37.49
N SER A 177 -0.44 4.32 -37.12
CA SER A 177 0.75 4.73 -37.89
C SER A 177 1.88 3.69 -37.84
N VAL A 178 2.06 2.99 -36.71
CA VAL A 178 3.06 1.90 -36.61
C VAL A 178 2.65 0.69 -37.43
N VAL A 179 1.36 0.33 -37.42
CA VAL A 179 0.85 -0.82 -38.19
C VAL A 179 0.89 -0.54 -39.70
N ASN A 180 0.56 0.68 -40.11
CA ASN A 180 0.50 1.06 -41.53
C ASN A 180 1.87 1.44 -42.12
N ASN A 181 2.90 1.65 -41.29
CA ASN A 181 4.27 1.94 -41.72
C ASN A 181 5.29 1.14 -40.87
N PRO A 182 5.46 -0.17 -41.16
CA PRO A 182 6.41 -1.01 -40.41
C PRO A 182 7.89 -0.62 -40.61
N SER A 183 8.18 0.34 -41.50
CA SER A 183 9.55 0.68 -41.92
C SER A 183 10.29 1.69 -41.01
N THR A 184 9.72 2.17 -39.90
CA THR A 184 10.35 3.27 -39.12
C THR A 184 10.30 3.13 -37.59
N SER A 185 10.07 1.93 -37.04
CA SER A 185 10.18 1.74 -35.59
C SER A 185 10.94 0.48 -35.23
N GLN A 186 12.26 0.52 -35.39
CA GLN A 186 13.14 -0.23 -34.51
C GLN A 186 13.23 0.57 -33.20
N PRO A 187 12.80 0.03 -32.05
CA PRO A 187 13.15 0.63 -30.77
C PRO A 187 14.66 0.50 -30.60
N PHE A 188 15.37 1.63 -30.59
CA PHE A 188 16.76 1.67 -30.19
C PHE A 188 16.88 1.12 -28.77
N ASN A 189 17.30 -0.14 -28.69
CA ASN A 189 17.77 -0.78 -27.48
C ASN A 189 19.19 -0.25 -27.21
N ASN A 190 19.28 0.94 -26.61
CA ASN A 190 20.57 1.50 -26.19
C ASN A 190 20.97 0.89 -24.85
N ASN A 191 21.56 -0.30 -24.93
CA ASN A 191 22.36 -0.84 -23.86
C ASN A 191 23.75 -1.14 -24.45
N ASN A 192 24.63 -0.15 -24.44
CA ASN A 192 26.05 -0.40 -24.68
C ASN A 192 26.92 0.58 -23.89
N ASN A 193 27.48 0.03 -22.81
CA ASN A 193 28.74 0.47 -22.24
C ASN A 193 29.80 0.43 -23.35
N ASN A 194 30.44 1.57 -23.68
CA ASN A 194 31.88 1.58 -23.90
C ASN A 194 32.46 3.00 -23.91
N ASN A 195 33.44 3.13 -23.03
CA ASN A 195 34.48 4.13 -22.95
C ASN A 195 35.25 4.25 -24.26
N VAL A 196 35.19 5.39 -24.94
CA VAL A 196 36.19 5.83 -25.91
C VAL A 196 36.40 7.35 -25.78
N ASN A 197 37.56 7.71 -25.26
CA ASN A 197 38.20 9.02 -25.42
C ASN A 197 38.36 9.39 -26.90
N ILE A 198 37.83 10.53 -27.33
CA ILE A 198 38.31 11.27 -28.53
C ILE A 198 38.30 12.78 -28.22
N PRO A 199 39.39 13.51 -28.52
CA PRO A 199 39.55 14.91 -28.15
C PRO A 199 38.98 15.88 -29.20
N GLY A 200 38.58 17.06 -28.70
CA GLY A 200 38.51 18.38 -29.33
C GLY A 200 38.25 18.50 -30.83
N ASN A 201 37.13 19.17 -31.18
CA ASN A 201 37.24 20.22 -32.19
C ASN A 201 36.21 21.35 -31.95
N SER A 202 36.74 22.56 -31.90
CA SER A 202 36.09 23.85 -31.77
C SER A 202 35.63 24.37 -33.12
N HIS A 203 34.38 24.85 -33.22
CA HIS A 203 33.81 25.89 -34.10
C HIS A 203 32.28 25.75 -33.94
N GLY A 204 31.43 26.72 -33.59
CA GLY A 204 31.50 28.18 -33.62
C GLY A 204 30.19 28.68 -34.24
N VAL A 205 29.11 28.90 -33.48
CA VAL A 205 27.88 29.59 -33.92
C VAL A 205 27.15 30.19 -32.69
N PRO A 206 26.47 31.35 -32.81
CA PRO A 206 26.33 32.29 -31.71
C PRO A 206 25.01 32.19 -30.92
N VAL A 207 25.10 32.81 -29.75
CA VAL A 207 24.09 33.22 -28.79
C VAL A 207 22.78 33.71 -29.43
N THR A 208 21.66 33.14 -29.00
CA THR A 208 20.41 33.89 -28.86
C THR A 208 19.91 33.76 -27.42
N ASN A 209 19.81 34.91 -26.76
CA ASN A 209 19.29 35.04 -25.40
C ASN A 209 17.78 34.79 -25.40
N GLY A 210 17.35 33.78 -24.63
CA GLY A 210 15.95 33.47 -24.38
C GLY A 210 15.77 33.04 -22.92
N VAL A 211 15.49 34.02 -22.07
CA VAL A 211 15.16 33.90 -20.64
C VAL A 211 13.94 33.01 -20.42
N ARG A 212 14.02 32.02 -19.51
CA ARG A 212 13.06 31.66 -18.42
C ARG A 212 13.34 30.22 -17.93
N ARG A 213 13.97 30.07 -16.76
CA ARG A 213 13.34 29.88 -15.43
C ARG A 213 12.48 28.60 -15.34
N ASN A 214 13.07 27.51 -14.83
CA ASN A 214 12.74 26.91 -13.52
C ASN A 214 13.50 25.59 -13.34
N ASP A 215 14.74 25.68 -12.85
CA ASP A 215 15.43 24.55 -12.23
C ASP A 215 14.88 24.37 -10.81
N ILE A 216 14.07 23.34 -10.61
CA ILE A 216 13.77 22.82 -9.27
C ILE A 216 14.97 21.98 -8.87
N GLN A 217 15.81 22.56 -8.02
CA GLN A 217 16.83 21.85 -7.25
C GLN A 217 16.16 20.75 -6.42
N THR A 218 16.29 19.50 -6.86
CA THR A 218 16.15 18.35 -5.98
C THR A 218 17.34 18.35 -5.03
N GLY A 219 17.18 19.01 -3.88
CA GLY A 219 18.10 18.92 -2.76
C GLY A 219 18.15 17.50 -2.22
N ARG A 220 19.11 16.72 -2.72
CA ARG A 220 19.53 15.46 -2.10
C ARG A 220 20.56 15.83 -1.04
N LEU A 221 20.13 15.92 0.22
CA LEU A 221 21.04 16.05 1.36
C LEU A 221 21.95 14.80 1.40
N PRO A 222 23.27 14.97 1.57
CA PRO A 222 24.16 13.85 1.82
C PRO A 222 23.82 13.23 3.19
N LEU A 223 23.62 11.91 3.22
CA LEU A 223 23.54 11.17 4.47
C LEU A 223 24.85 11.35 5.25
N PRO A 224 24.80 11.65 6.56
CA PRO A 224 25.98 11.53 7.41
C PRO A 224 26.34 10.05 7.52
N GLN A 225 27.50 9.68 6.96
CA GLN A 225 28.16 8.41 7.23
C GLN A 225 28.79 8.45 8.62
N ASN A 226 27.96 8.34 9.67
CA ASN A 226 28.44 7.99 10.99
C ASN A 226 28.48 6.47 11.08
N ALA A 227 29.60 5.89 10.67
CA ALA A 227 29.95 4.52 11.03
C ALA A 227 30.15 4.46 12.54
N ILE A 228 29.09 4.08 13.27
CA ILE A 228 29.20 3.70 14.67
C ILE A 228 29.86 2.31 14.67
N THR A 229 31.16 2.28 14.91
CA THR A 229 31.88 1.07 15.29
C THR A 229 31.32 0.61 16.63
N ILE A 230 30.35 -0.31 16.59
CA ILE A 230 29.86 -1.01 17.78
C ILE A 230 31.01 -1.92 18.24
N ALA A 231 31.74 -1.48 19.26
CA ALA A 231 32.69 -2.32 19.97
C ALA A 231 31.90 -3.48 20.61
N LEU A 232 32.20 -4.69 20.15
CA LEU A 232 31.67 -5.93 20.70
C LEU A 232 32.08 -6.02 22.18
N PRO A 233 31.15 -6.15 23.15
CA PRO A 233 31.51 -6.32 24.54
C PRO A 233 32.27 -7.63 24.69
N GLN A 234 33.53 -7.53 25.13
CA GLN A 234 34.33 -8.69 25.46
C GLN A 234 33.68 -9.42 26.65
N ARG A 235 33.38 -10.70 26.44
CA ARG A 235 32.83 -11.60 27.44
C ARG A 235 33.86 -11.77 28.56
N PRO A 236 33.52 -11.52 29.83
CA PRO A 236 34.45 -11.79 30.93
C PRO A 236 34.77 -13.29 30.98
N THR A 237 36.04 -13.62 30.87
CA THR A 237 36.57 -14.96 31.11
C THR A 237 36.42 -15.29 32.59
N PRO A 238 35.88 -16.47 32.97
CA PRO A 238 35.83 -16.87 34.36
C PRO A 238 37.24 -17.13 34.89
N ASP A 239 37.57 -16.50 36.02
CA ASP A 239 38.80 -16.73 36.77
C ASP A 239 38.83 -18.18 37.31
N PRO A 240 39.87 -18.98 37.02
CA PRO A 240 39.97 -20.37 37.50
C PRO A 240 40.53 -20.50 38.94
N SER A 241 40.51 -19.45 39.76
CA SER A 241 41.21 -19.42 41.05
C SER A 241 40.41 -19.87 42.27
N ASN A 242 39.20 -20.43 42.11
CA ASN A 242 38.42 -20.95 43.24
C ASN A 242 38.09 -22.45 43.09
N ALA A 243 39.14 -23.26 43.13
CA ALA A 243 39.05 -24.71 43.29
C ALA A 243 40.10 -25.16 44.31
N SER A 244 39.91 -24.80 45.58
CA SER A 244 40.59 -25.42 46.74
C SER A 244 39.89 -25.01 48.02
N ALA A 245 38.97 -25.85 48.49
CA ALA A 245 38.67 -26.03 49.91
C ALA A 245 37.85 -27.33 50.05
N GLU A 246 38.59 -28.42 50.28
CA GLU A 246 38.15 -29.49 51.19
C GLU A 246 37.89 -28.96 52.59
#